data_AF-A0A1C6FPF4-F1
#
_entry.id   AF-A0A1C6FPF4-F1
#
_cell.length_a   1.000
_cell.length_b   1.000
_cell.length_c   1.000
_cell.angle_alpha   90.00
_cell.angle_beta   90.00
_cell.angle_gamma   90.00
#
_symmetry.space_group_name_H-M   'P 1'
#
loop_
_entity.id
_entity.type
_entity.pdbx_description
1 polymer ?
#
loop_
_entity_poly.entity_id
_entity_poly.type
_entity_poly.pdbx_seq_one_letter_code
_entity_poly.pdbx_strand_id
1 'polypeptide(L)' 'MSTYNVYVHLRFKGGAFNDVYSVSAGSREAAEAKAKDRIFAENSLDDLVEAVITDVCREV' A
#
# COMPACT_ATOMS: atom_id res chain seq x y z
N MET A 1 12.70 -3.06 14.77
CA MET A 1 11.60 -2.68 13.86
C MET A 1 11.94 -3.28 12.50
N SER A 2 10.98 -3.88 11.80
CA SER A 2 11.26 -4.59 10.53
C SER A 2 10.75 -3.78 9.35
N THR A 3 11.40 -3.90 8.20
CA THR A 3 10.89 -3.39 6.94
C THR A 3 9.93 -4.40 6.34
N TYR A 4 8.81 -3.92 5.82
CA TYR A 4 7.80 -4.71 5.11
C TYR A 4 7.59 -4.11 3.74
N ASN A 5 7.50 -4.97 2.73
CA ASN A 5 7.06 -4.62 1.38
C ASN A 5 5.58 -4.97 1.25
N VAL A 6 4.76 -3.93 1.04
CA VAL A 6 3.31 -4.04 0.88
C VAL A 6 2.98 -3.90 -0.60
N TYR A 7 2.55 -4.99 -1.21
CA TYR A 7 2.14 -5.04 -2.62
C TYR A 7 0.69 -4.60 -2.73
N VAL A 8 0.43 -3.67 -3.64
CA VAL A 8 -0.91 -3.12 -3.82
C VAL A 8 -1.34 -3.09 -5.28
N HIS A 9 -2.62 -3.31 -5.49
CA HIS A 9 -3.31 -3.03 -6.72
C HIS A 9 -4.07 -1.71 -6.58
N LEU A 10 -3.76 -0.73 -7.43
CA LEU A 10 -4.42 0.57 -7.45
C LEU A 10 -5.21 0.71 -8.74
N ARG A 11 -6.47 1.09 -8.61
CA ARG A 11 -7.35 1.39 -9.74
C ARG A 11 -7.77 2.85 -9.67
N PHE A 12 -7.48 3.57 -10.74
CA PHE A 12 -7.89 4.95 -10.96
C PHE A 12 -8.94 5.00 -12.08
N LYS A 13 -9.60 6.15 -12.22
CA LYS A 13 -10.51 6.41 -13.35
C LYS A 13 -9.84 6.19 -14.71
N GLY A 14 -8.54 6.49 -14.83
CA GLY A 14 -7.76 6.38 -16.06
C GLY A 14 -7.08 5.03 -16.33
N GLY A 15 -7.14 4.07 -15.39
CA GLY A 15 -6.46 2.78 -15.53
C GLY A 15 -6.13 2.12 -14.20
N ALA A 16 -5.53 0.93 -14.25
CA ALA A 16 -5.10 0.18 -13.07
C ALA A 16 -3.63 -0.21 -13.19
N PHE A 17 -2.91 -0.19 -12.08
CA PHE A 17 -1.53 -0.63 -11.99
C PHE A 17 -1.22 -1.22 -10.62
N ASN A 18 -0.10 -1.93 -10.53
CA ASN A 18 0.40 -2.48 -9.27
C ASN A 18 1.57 -1.64 -8.78
N ASP A 19 1.68 -1.52 -7.47
CA ASP A 19 2.74 -0.75 -6.81
C ASP A 19 3.21 -1.45 -5.53
N VAL A 20 4.35 -1.02 -4.97
CA VAL A 20 4.95 -1.59 -3.77
C VAL A 20 5.36 -0.50 -2.79
N TYR A 21 4.84 -0.59 -1.57
CA TYR A 21 5.14 0.34 -0.48
C TYR A 21 6.06 -0.33 0.54
N SER A 22 7.31 0.14 0.63
CA SER A 22 8.23 -0.26 1.69
C SER A 22 7.97 0.58 2.95
N VAL A 23 7.63 -0.07 4.07
CA VAL A 23 7.30 0.58 5.34
C VAL A 23 7.96 -0.10 6.53
N SER A 24 8.43 0.68 7.50
CA SER A 24 8.96 0.13 8.76
C SER A 24 7.85 0.01 9.82
N ALA A 25 7.62 -1.20 10.30
CA ALA A 25 6.55 -1.51 11.25
C ALA A 25 6.96 -2.57 12.29
N GLY A 26 6.18 -2.67 13.37
CA GLY A 26 6.37 -3.69 14.42
C GLY A 26 5.68 -5.02 14.11
N SER A 27 4.69 -5.02 13.21
CA SER A 27 3.93 -6.20 12.80
C SER A 27 3.44 -6.04 11.35
N ARG A 28 2.88 -7.12 10.79
CA ARG A 28 2.28 -7.11 9.45
C ARG A 28 1.08 -6.15 9.37
N GLU A 29 0.22 -6.19 10.37
CA GLU A 29 -0.99 -5.37 10.46
C GLU A 29 -0.65 -3.88 10.55
N ALA A 30 0.41 -3.54 11.30
CA ALA A 30 0.92 -2.18 11.38
C ALA A 30 1.55 -1.71 10.07
N ALA A 31 2.17 -2.61 9.29
CA ALA A 31 2.67 -2.30 7.95
C ALA A 31 1.51 -2.02 6.98
N GLU A 32 0.47 -2.86 7.00
CA GLU A 32 -0.73 -2.67 6.19
C GLU A 32 -1.42 -1.33 6.47
N ALA A 33 -1.61 -0.99 7.76
CA ALA A 33 -2.21 0.29 8.15
C ALA A 33 -1.38 1.49 7.65
N LYS A 34 -0.06 1.47 7.88
CA LYS A 34 0.84 2.54 7.41
C LYS A 34 0.86 2.68 5.89
N ALA A 35 0.84 1.56 5.17
CA ALA A 35 0.81 1.58 3.72
C ALA A 35 -0.52 2.16 3.20
N LYS A 36 -1.67 1.79 3.79
CA LYS A 36 -2.96 2.40 3.46
C LYS A 36 -2.96 3.91 3.66
N ASP A 37 -2.50 4.37 4.82
CA ASP A 37 -2.44 5.81 5.11
C ASP A 37 -1.59 6.54 4.07
N ARG A 38 -0.46 5.95 3.66
CA ARG A 38 0.42 6.51 2.64
C ARG A 38 -0.22 6.50 1.25
N ILE A 39 -0.88 5.41 0.85
CA ILE A 39 -1.60 5.30 -0.43
C ILE A 39 -2.65 6.40 -0.53
N PHE A 40 -3.46 6.62 0.51
CA PHE A 40 -4.48 7.67 0.49
C PHE A 40 -3.90 9.09 0.58
N ALA A 41 -2.71 9.27 1.15
CA ALA A 41 -2.03 10.56 1.19
C ALA A 41 -1.37 10.93 -0.15
N GLU A 42 -0.84 9.95 -0.88
CA GLU A 42 -0.13 10.16 -2.15
C GLU A 42 -1.07 10.23 -3.36
N ASN A 43 -2.31 9.75 -3.23
CA ASN A 43 -3.26 9.66 -4.34
C ASN A 43 -4.48 10.55 -4.12
N SER A 44 -4.95 11.20 -5.19
CA SER A 44 -6.19 11.97 -5.16
C SER A 44 -7.39 11.04 -4.96
N LEU A 45 -8.17 11.27 -3.91
CA LEU A 45 -9.41 10.52 -3.63
C LEU A 45 -10.46 10.69 -4.72
N ASP A 46 -10.38 11.76 -5.51
CA ASP A 46 -11.28 11.98 -6.65
C ASP A 46 -10.96 11.05 -7.83
N ASP A 47 -9.73 10.57 -7.95
CA ASP A 47 -9.29 9.70 -9.06
C ASP A 47 -9.12 8.24 -8.66
N LEU A 48 -8.77 7.97 -7.39
CA LEU A 48 -8.60 6.63 -6.86
C LEU A 48 -9.97 5.96 -6.65
N VAL A 49 -10.23 4.90 -7.40
CA VAL A 49 -11.46 4.10 -7.34
C VAL A 49 -11.32 2.98 -6.33
N GLU A 50 -10.17 2.31 -6.31
CA GLU A 50 -9.94 1.14 -5.46
C GLU A 50 -8.44 1.01 -5.13
N ALA A 51 -8.16 0.63 -3.88
CA ALA A 51 -6.83 0.26 -3.41
C ALA A 51 -6.92 -1.05 -2.62
N VAL A 52 -6.31 -2.12 -3.16
CA VAL A 52 -6.31 -3.46 -2.55
C VAL A 52 -4.88 -3.84 -2.22
N ILE A 53 -4.62 -4.17 -0.96
CA ILE A 53 -3.37 -4.83 -0.57
C ILE A 53 -3.46 -6.28 -1.01
N THR A 54 -2.53 -6.71 -1.86
CA THR A 54 -2.49 -8.07 -2.39
C THR A 54 -1.61 -8.98 -1.55
N ASP A 55 -0.49 -8.46 -1.02
CA ASP A 55 0.35 -9.17 -0.06
C ASP A 55 1.21 -8.21 0.77
N VAL A 56 1.70 -8.70 1.91
CA VAL A 56 2.66 -8.01 2.78
C VAL A 56 3.76 -8.98 3.18
N CYS A 57 4.97 -8.72 2.71
CA CYS A 57 6.15 -9.53 3.02
C CYS A 57 7.08 -8.76 3.95
N ARG A 58 7.64 -9.44 4.95
CA ARG A 58 8.75 -8.89 5.73
C ARG A 58 10.03 -9.00 4.90
N GLU A 59 10.79 -7.92 4.81
CA GLU A 59 12.13 -7.94 4.23
C GLU A 59 13.07 -8.71 5.18
N VAL A 60 13.79 -9.70 4.63
CA VAL A 60 14.64 -10.64 5.38
C VAL A 60 16.07 -10.13 5.51
#